data_AF-A0A376E2U5-F1
#
_entry.id   AF-A0A376E2U5-F1
#
_cell.length_a   1.000
_cell.length_b   1.000
_cell.length_c   1.000
_cell.angle_alpha   90.00
_cell.angle_beta   90.00
_cell.angle_gamma   90.00
#
_symmetry.space_group_name_H-M   'P 1'
#
loop_
_entity.id
_entity.type
_entity.pdbx_description
1 polymer ?
#
loop_
_entity_poly.entity_id
_entity_poly.type
_entity_poly.pdbx_seq_one_letter_code
_entity_poly.pdbx_strand_id
1 'polypeptide(L)' 'MSNDLGKRRPQDATKVNVNESWELDYWSKKFGVTKEKLKG' A
#
# COMPACT_ATOMS: atom_id res chain seq x y z
N MET A 1 7.24 19.24 -13.04
CA MET A 1 6.79 18.37 -11.93
C MET A 1 5.29 18.25 -12.03
N SER A 2 4.81 17.15 -12.60
CA SER A 2 3.39 16.95 -12.91
C SER A 2 2.76 16.08 -11.83
N ASN A 3 1.67 16.57 -11.27
CA ASN A 3 0.84 15.84 -10.31
C ASN A 3 0.08 14.75 -11.06
N ASP A 4 0.69 13.59 -11.26
CA ASP A 4 0.03 12.37 -11.72
C ASP A 4 -0.84 11.77 -10.58
N LEU A 5 -1.84 12.53 -10.12
CA LEU A 5 -2.85 12.12 -9.13
C LEU A 5 -3.69 10.90 -9.59
N GLY A 6 -3.52 10.45 -10.83
CA GLY A 6 -4.11 9.22 -11.38
C GLY A 6 -3.28 7.96 -11.12
N LYS A 7 -2.00 8.08 -10.74
CA LYS A 7 -1.15 6.93 -10.39
C LYS A 7 -1.20 6.70 -8.88
N ARG A 8 -2.33 6.23 -8.37
CA ARG A 8 -2.46 5.69 -6.99
C ARG A 8 -1.75 4.35 -6.83
N ARG A 9 -0.58 4.20 -7.43
CA ARG A 9 0.24 2.99 -7.37
C ARG A 9 1.69 3.45 -7.41
N PRO A 10 2.51 3.14 -6.40
CA PRO A 10 3.95 3.33 -6.53
C PRO A 10 4.43 2.60 -7.79
N GLN A 11 5.37 3.19 -8.53
CA GLN A 11 6.01 2.53 -9.68
C GLN A 11 6.60 1.15 -9.29
N ASP A 12 6.87 0.96 -8.00
CA ASP A 12 7.22 -0.29 -7.34
C ASP A 12 6.01 -0.92 -6.63
N ALA A 13 5.01 -1.40 -7.39
CA ALA A 13 3.92 -2.23 -6.83
C ALA A 13 4.42 -3.60 -6.27
N THR A 14 5.73 -3.81 -6.24
CA THR A 14 6.40 -4.99 -5.69
C THR A 14 6.46 -4.99 -4.16
N LYS A 15 6.23 -3.84 -3.50
CA LYS A 15 6.27 -3.74 -2.03
C LYS A 15 5.09 -2.92 -1.49
N VAL A 16 4.50 -3.41 -0.39
CA VAL A 16 3.50 -2.67 0.39
C VAL A 16 4.21 -1.66 1.27
N ASN A 17 3.81 -0.38 1.21
CA ASN A 17 4.34 0.61 2.14
C ASN A 17 3.69 0.46 3.52
N VAL A 18 4.43 -0.09 4.46
CA VAL A 18 3.94 -0.35 5.82
C VAL A 18 3.97 0.88 6.74
N ASN A 19 4.50 2.01 6.24
CA ASN A 19 4.50 3.28 6.97
C ASN A 19 3.23 4.10 6.68
N GLU A 20 2.49 3.77 5.61
CA GLU A 20 1.25 4.44 5.28
C GLU A 20 0.03 3.63 5.74
N SER A 21 -0.75 4.21 6.65
CA SER A 21 -1.93 3.56 7.23
C SER A 21 -3.01 3.19 6.20
N TRP A 22 -3.14 3.96 5.11
CA TRP A 22 -4.13 3.69 4.06
C TRP A 22 -3.71 2.52 3.16
N GLU A 23 -2.41 2.34 2.90
CA GLU A 23 -1.90 1.16 2.18
C GLU A 23 -2.07 -0.09 3.04
N LEU A 24 -1.70 -0.02 4.33
CA LEU A 24 -1.90 -1.14 5.25
C LEU A 24 -3.37 -1.56 5.31
N ASP A 25 -4.31 -0.63 5.35
CA ASP A 25 -5.74 -0.92 5.35
C ASP A 25 -6.20 -1.58 4.04
N TYR A 26 -5.79 -0.99 2.91
CA TYR A 26 -6.12 -1.51 1.58
C TYR A 26 -5.59 -2.92 1.37
N TRP A 27 -4.31 -3.14 1.65
CA TRP A 27 -3.66 -4.43 1.46
C TRP A 27 -4.09 -5.47 2.51
N SER A 28 -4.39 -5.05 3.74
CA SER A 28 -4.95 -5.93 4.78
C SER A 28 -6.29 -6.50 4.32
N LYS A 29 -7.17 -5.66 3.79
CA LYS A 29 -8.46 -6.10 3.21
C LYS A 29 -8.28 -6.95 1.96
N LYS A 30 -7.35 -6.57 1.08
CA LYS A 30 -7.11 -7.25 -0.19
C LYS A 30 -6.55 -8.66 -0.03
N PHE A 31 -5.65 -8.86 0.93
CA PHE A 31 -5.05 -10.15 1.22
C PHE A 31 -5.76 -10.91 2.36
N GLY A 32 -6.70 -10.28 3.07
CA GLY A 32 -7.37 -10.85 4.23
C GLY A 32 -6.43 -11.10 5.41
N VAL A 33 -5.33 -10.35 5.49
CA VAL A 33 -4.31 -10.49 6.54
C VAL A 33 -4.33 -9.28 7.47
N THR A 34 -3.76 -9.39 8.66
CA THR A 34 -3.62 -8.26 9.58
C THR A 34 -2.53 -7.29 9.12
N LYS A 35 -2.63 -6.02 9.54
CA LYS A 35 -1.62 -4.98 9.25
C LYS A 35 -0.22 -5.36 9.76
N GLU A 36 -0.15 -6.11 10.86
CA GLU A 36 1.09 -6.65 11.41
C GLU A 36 1.73 -7.69 10.48
N LYS A 37 0.92 -8.51 9.80
CA LYS A 37 1.41 -9.48 8.80
C LYS A 37 2.04 -8.79 7.59
N LEU A 38 1.59 -7.58 7.25
CA LEU A 38 2.15 -6.77 6.18
C LEU A 38 3.46 -6.08 6.59
N LYS A 39 3.60 -5.75 7.88
CA LYS A 39 4.82 -5.21 8.51
C LYS A 39 5.92 -6.26 8.75
N GLY A 40 5.55 -7.54 8.62
CA GLY A 40 6.37 -8.70 8.97
C GLY A 40 7.70 -8.78 8.26
#